data_AF-A0A7X2MQU1-F1
#
_entry.id   AF-A0A7X2MQU1-F1
#
_cell.length_a   1.000
_cell.length_b   1.000
_cell.length_c   1.000
_cell.angle_alpha   90.00
_cell.angle_beta   90.00
_cell.angle_gamma   90.00
#
_symmetry.space_group_name_H-M   'P 1'
#
loop_
_entity.id
_entity.type
_entity.pdbx_description
1 polymer ?
#
loop_
_entity_poly.entity_id
_entity_poly.type
_entity_poly.pdbx_seq_one_letter_code
_entity_poly.pdbx_strand_id
1 'polypeptide(L)'
;MQSILSSGFVKGMVKATSDMWLKGWDERNGGNVSLRLLEEEVKPFAADFCLQPRCIELTQPAPALANDWFLVTGSGKFMRNVQLDPADCLALLQVDDKGLSYKIHWGLSNGGLPTSELASHFQSH
;
A
#
# COMPACT_ATOMS: atom_id res chain seq x y z
N MET A 1 -1.35 15.10 -17.01
CA MET A 1 -0.59 14.16 -16.17
C MET A 1 -1.53 13.03 -15.76
N GLN A 2 -1.09 11.77 -15.76
CA GLN A 2 -1.97 10.64 -15.40
C GLN A 2 -2.08 10.54 -13.88
N SER A 3 -3.30 10.37 -13.37
CA SER A 3 -3.50 10.13 -11.93
C SER A 3 -3.05 8.71 -11.56
N ILE A 4 -2.46 8.54 -10.38
CA ILE A 4 -2.09 7.25 -9.81
C ILE A 4 -3.26 6.28 -9.70
N LEU A 5 -4.49 6.79 -9.52
CA LEU A 5 -5.71 5.97 -9.53
C LEU A 5 -5.94 5.27 -10.88
N SER A 6 -5.36 5.79 -11.96
CA SER A 6 -5.44 5.21 -13.29
C SER A 6 -4.33 4.18 -13.58
N SER A 7 -3.36 4.02 -12.67
CA SER A 7 -2.21 3.13 -12.83
C SER A 7 -2.61 1.65 -12.89
N GLY A 8 -1.76 0.84 -13.53
CA GLY A 8 -1.96 -0.62 -13.60
C GLY A 8 -1.97 -1.27 -12.21
N PHE A 9 -1.08 -0.85 -11.31
CA PHE A 9 -0.96 -1.43 -9.98
C PHE A 9 -2.15 -1.08 -9.07
N VAL A 10 -2.69 0.14 -9.11
CA VAL A 10 -3.89 0.49 -8.33
C VAL A 10 -5.11 -0.26 -8.86
N LYS A 11 -5.31 -0.28 -10.19
CA LYS A 11 -6.41 -1.03 -10.80
C LYS A 11 -6.31 -2.54 -10.52
N GLY A 12 -5.10 -3.09 -10.55
CA GLY A 12 -4.83 -4.48 -10.20
C GLY A 12 -5.20 -4.80 -8.75
N MET A 13 -4.80 -3.93 -7.82
CA MET A 13 -5.15 -4.07 -6.40
C MET A 13 -6.65 -3.95 -6.15
N VAL A 14 -7.32 -2.99 -6.80
CA VAL A 14 -8.78 -2.83 -6.76
C VAL A 14 -9.48 -4.09 -7.26
N LYS A 15 -9.04 -4.64 -8.39
CA LYS A 15 -9.60 -5.88 -8.94
C LYS A 15 -9.41 -7.05 -7.98
N ALA A 16 -8.19 -7.28 -7.50
CA ALA A 16 -7.88 -8.41 -6.62
C ALA A 16 -8.73 -8.38 -5.35
N THR A 17 -8.70 -7.26 -4.63
CA THR A 17 -9.47 -7.08 -3.38
C THR A 17 -10.99 -7.17 -3.60
N SER A 18 -11.49 -6.70 -4.74
CA SER A 18 -12.92 -6.85 -5.11
C SER A 18 -13.30 -8.30 -5.39
N ASP A 19 -12.46 -9.03 -6.12
CA ASP A 19 -12.69 -10.44 -6.43
C ASP A 19 -12.66 -11.29 -5.14
N MET A 20 -11.73 -11.01 -4.23
CA MET A 20 -11.63 -11.70 -2.94
C MET A 20 -12.88 -11.45 -2.07
N TRP A 21 -13.34 -10.18 -2.01
CA TRP A 21 -14.61 -9.82 -1.38
C TRP A 21 -15.82 -10.57 -1.98
N LEU A 22 -15.95 -10.58 -3.32
CA LEU A 22 -17.08 -11.24 -4.00
C LEU A 22 -17.09 -12.76 -3.80
N LYS A 23 -15.93 -13.36 -3.52
CA LYS A 23 -15.80 -14.78 -3.16
C LYS A 23 -16.13 -15.06 -1.69
N GLY A 24 -16.36 -14.03 -0.87
CA GLY A 24 -16.68 -14.16 0.54
C GLY A 24 -15.48 -14.55 1.41
N TRP A 25 -14.25 -14.28 0.96
CA TRP A 25 -13.03 -14.62 1.71
C TRP A 25 -12.68 -13.58 2.79
N ASP A 26 -13.09 -12.33 2.58
CA ASP A 26 -12.63 -11.17 3.35
C ASP A 26 -13.80 -10.47 4.04
N GLU A 27 -14.32 -11.08 5.10
CA GLU A 27 -15.36 -10.46 5.92
C GLU A 27 -14.81 -9.26 6.70
N ARG A 28 -15.57 -8.16 6.75
CA ARG A 28 -15.17 -6.91 7.44
C ARG A 28 -13.78 -6.44 7.00
N ASN A 29 -12.80 -6.49 7.90
CA ASN A 29 -11.40 -6.11 7.67
C ASN A 29 -10.45 -7.31 7.68
N GLY A 30 -10.98 -8.53 7.56
CA GLY A 30 -10.20 -9.75 7.47
C GLY A 30 -9.56 -9.87 6.09
N GLY A 31 -8.25 -10.11 6.06
CA GLY A 31 -7.42 -10.16 4.85
C GLY A 31 -6.60 -8.89 4.63
N ASN A 32 -5.50 -9.02 3.87
CA ASN A 32 -4.59 -7.94 3.55
C ASN A 32 -3.78 -8.31 2.29
N VAL A 33 -3.33 -7.28 1.56
CA VAL A 33 -2.57 -7.49 0.33
C VAL A 33 -1.41 -6.49 0.29
N SER A 34 -0.25 -6.98 -0.13
CA SER A 34 0.95 -6.19 -0.38
C SER A 34 1.51 -6.55 -1.75
N LEU A 35 1.81 -5.55 -2.57
CA LEU A 35 2.44 -5.70 -3.87
C LEU A 35 3.75 -4.91 -3.88
N ARG A 36 4.88 -5.60 -4.07
CA ARG A 36 6.18 -4.97 -4.32
C ARG A 36 6.20 -4.38 -5.73
N LEU A 37 6.71 -3.17 -5.87
CA LEU A 37 6.75 -2.39 -7.11
C LEU A 37 8.17 -1.96 -7.42
N LEU A 38 8.44 -1.77 -8.71
CA LEU A 38 9.67 -1.17 -9.19
C LEU A 38 9.58 0.36 -9.17
N GLU A 39 10.71 1.02 -9.00
CA GLU A 39 10.77 2.49 -8.92
C GLU A 39 10.25 3.15 -10.20
N GLU A 40 10.52 2.56 -11.38
CA GLU A 40 10.06 3.03 -12.68
C GLU A 40 8.54 2.92 -12.87
N GLU A 41 7.87 2.00 -12.16
CA GLU A 41 6.41 1.89 -12.19
C GLU A 41 5.76 3.04 -11.41
N VAL A 42 6.45 3.55 -10.40
CA VAL A 42 5.93 4.51 -9.42
C VAL A 42 6.26 5.95 -9.80
N LYS A 43 7.49 6.20 -10.29
CA LYS A 43 8.01 7.52 -10.68
C LYS A 43 7.07 8.36 -11.56
N PRO A 44 6.37 7.81 -12.58
CA PRO A 44 5.47 8.60 -13.42
C PRO A 44 4.33 9.31 -12.67
N PHE A 45 4.01 8.85 -11.45
CA PHE A 45 2.91 9.35 -10.63
C PHE A 45 3.35 10.30 -9.52
N ALA A 46 4.61 10.75 -9.52
CA ALA A 46 5.18 11.55 -8.42
C ALA A 46 4.44 12.86 -8.10
N ALA A 47 3.67 13.45 -9.04
CA ALA A 47 2.87 14.65 -8.72
C ALA A 47 1.65 14.35 -7.85
N ASP A 48 1.20 13.09 -7.77
CA ASP A 48 0.11 12.70 -6.87
C ASP A 48 0.63 12.40 -5.45
N PHE A 49 1.95 12.45 -5.22
CA PHE A 49 2.52 12.13 -3.92
C PHE A 49 2.24 13.23 -2.90
N CYS A 50 2.11 12.83 -1.64
CA CYS A 50 2.06 13.73 -0.50
C CYS A 50 3.33 14.60 -0.48
N LEU A 51 3.18 15.92 -0.40
CA LEU A 51 4.31 16.86 -0.31
C LEU A 51 5.19 16.60 0.92
N GLN A 52 4.59 16.11 2.00
CA GLN A 52 5.27 15.71 3.23
C GLN A 52 4.82 14.29 3.60
N PRO A 53 5.46 13.25 3.02
CA PRO A 53 5.16 11.85 3.34
C PRO A 53 5.32 11.58 4.83
N ARG A 54 4.33 10.91 5.42
CA ARG A 54 4.45 10.44 6.81
C ARG A 54 5.53 9.39 6.89
N CYS A 55 6.44 9.52 7.85
CA CYS A 55 7.52 8.57 8.11
C CYS A 55 7.18 7.76 9.36
N ILE A 56 7.27 6.43 9.28
CA ILE A 56 6.91 5.52 10.36
C ILE A 56 8.03 4.49 10.51
N GLU A 57 8.50 4.29 11.74
CA GLU A 57 9.48 3.25 12.05
C GLU A 57 8.89 1.86 11.84
N LEU A 58 9.69 0.97 11.27
CA LEU A 58 9.33 -0.44 11.18
C LEU A 58 9.45 -1.07 12.57
N THR A 59 8.50 -1.93 12.90
CA THR A 59 8.55 -2.72 14.14
C THR A 59 9.63 -3.80 14.10
N GLN A 60 10.07 -4.18 12.89
CA GLN A 60 11.21 -5.07 12.66
C GLN A 60 12.03 -4.56 11.47
N PRO A 61 13.36 -4.45 11.58
CA PRO A 61 14.22 -4.09 10.46
C PRO A 61 14.06 -5.03 9.25
N ALA A 62 13.95 -4.46 8.06
CA ALA A 62 13.87 -5.17 6.78
C ALA A 62 14.94 -4.66 5.79
N PRO A 63 16.24 -4.79 6.10
CA PRO A 63 17.32 -4.23 5.26
C PRO A 63 17.36 -4.81 3.84
N ALA A 64 16.88 -6.03 3.65
CA ALA A 64 16.77 -6.66 2.32
C ALA A 64 15.75 -5.98 1.40
N LEU A 65 14.84 -5.18 1.97
CA LEU A 65 13.80 -4.42 1.26
C LEU A 65 14.14 -2.92 1.19
N ALA A 66 15.38 -2.52 1.48
CA ALA A 66 15.78 -1.11 1.47
C ALA A 66 15.53 -0.47 0.09
N ASN A 67 14.94 0.73 0.09
CA ASN A 67 14.49 1.49 -1.09
C ASN A 67 13.35 0.86 -1.91
N ASP A 68 12.86 -0.34 -1.57
CA ASP A 68 11.75 -0.96 -2.30
C ASP A 68 10.43 -0.19 -2.09
N TRP A 69 9.58 -0.25 -3.12
CA TRP A 69 8.25 0.33 -3.12
C TRP A 69 7.19 -0.73 -2.92
N PHE A 70 6.13 -0.39 -2.19
CA PHE A 70 4.98 -1.27 -2.00
C PHE A 70 3.66 -0.52 -2.11
N LEU A 71 2.68 -1.16 -2.75
CA LEU A 71 1.28 -0.83 -2.59
C LEU A 71 0.65 -1.83 -1.61
N VAL A 72 0.05 -1.33 -0.54
CA VAL A 72 -0.51 -2.17 0.53
C VAL A 72 -1.92 -1.74 0.90
N THR A 73 -2.72 -2.67 1.42
CA THR A 73 -4.01 -2.35 2.06
C THR A 73 -3.78 -1.72 3.44
N GLY A 74 -4.65 -0.77 3.82
CA GLY A 74 -4.61 -0.11 5.13
C GLY A 74 -5.14 -0.99 6.27
N SER A 75 -4.68 -0.72 7.49
CA SER A 75 -5.19 -1.40 8.69
C SER A 75 -6.66 -1.05 8.94
N GLY A 76 -7.47 -2.06 9.23
CA GLY A 76 -8.91 -1.92 9.47
C GLY A 76 -9.73 -1.58 8.22
N LYS A 77 -9.11 -1.49 7.03
CA LYS A 77 -9.80 -1.22 5.77
C LYS A 77 -10.46 -2.50 5.25
N PHE A 78 -11.57 -2.32 4.53
CA PHE A 78 -12.41 -3.43 4.06
C PHE A 78 -12.11 -3.67 2.59
N MET A 79 -11.87 -4.92 2.19
CA MET A 79 -11.61 -5.29 0.80
C MET A 79 -12.76 -4.83 -0.12
N ARG A 80 -14.00 -4.89 0.37
CA ARG A 80 -15.19 -4.33 -0.29
C ARG A 80 -15.03 -2.86 -0.70
N ASN A 81 -14.38 -2.05 0.14
CA ASN A 81 -14.34 -0.60 -0.02
C ASN A 81 -13.18 -0.13 -0.90
N VAL A 82 -12.21 -1.00 -1.23
CA VAL A 82 -11.08 -0.63 -2.07
C VAL A 82 -11.54 -0.16 -3.45
N GLN A 83 -12.57 -0.78 -4.04
CA GLN A 83 -13.14 -0.32 -5.32
C GLN A 83 -13.93 1.00 -5.23
N LEU A 84 -14.38 1.37 -4.03
CA LEU A 84 -15.18 2.58 -3.82
C LEU A 84 -14.30 3.79 -3.54
N ASP A 85 -13.26 3.59 -2.73
CA ASP A 85 -12.28 4.61 -2.41
C ASP A 85 -10.88 3.99 -2.24
N PRO A 86 -10.15 3.79 -3.36
CA PRO A 86 -8.79 3.25 -3.30
C PRO A 86 -7.82 4.17 -2.54
N ALA A 87 -8.05 5.49 -2.59
CA ALA A 87 -7.18 6.47 -1.94
C ALA A 87 -7.31 6.44 -0.41
N ASP A 88 -8.47 6.08 0.12
CA ASP A 88 -8.64 5.86 1.56
C ASP A 88 -8.22 4.45 2.01
N CYS A 89 -8.33 3.45 1.13
CA CYS A 89 -8.11 2.05 1.51
C CYS A 89 -6.68 1.53 1.27
N LEU A 90 -5.91 2.15 0.38
CA LEU A 90 -4.57 1.70 -0.02
C LEU A 90 -3.51 2.71 0.42
N ALA A 91 -2.26 2.24 0.51
CA ALA A 91 -1.09 3.06 0.74
C ALA A 91 0.01 2.69 -0.26
N LEU A 92 0.58 3.68 -0.94
CA LEU A 92 1.87 3.54 -1.62
C LEU A 92 2.95 4.00 -0.64
N LEU A 93 3.89 3.12 -0.33
CA LEU A 93 4.99 3.40 0.58
C LEU A 93 6.34 3.01 -0.02
N GLN A 94 7.39 3.65 0.48
CA GLN A 94 8.78 3.29 0.19
C GLN A 94 9.50 2.99 1.50
N VAL A 95 10.22 1.86 1.55
CA VAL A 95 11.12 1.54 2.65
C VAL A 95 12.37 2.42 2.55
N ASP A 96 12.89 2.89 3.68
CA ASP A 96 14.10 3.73 3.69
C ASP A 96 15.35 2.97 3.21
N ASP A 97 16.46 3.70 3.11
CA ASP A 97 17.74 3.21 2.62
C ASP A 97 18.41 2.19 3.55
N LYS A 98 17.91 2.02 4.77
CA LYS A 98 18.44 1.11 5.80
C LYS A 98 17.49 -0.03 6.16
N GLY A 99 16.27 -0.02 5.63
CA GLY A 99 15.22 -0.94 6.04
C GLY A 99 14.74 -0.73 7.48
N LEU A 100 14.75 0.49 8.01
CA LEU A 100 14.38 0.78 9.41
C LEU A 100 13.06 1.53 9.55
N SER A 101 12.62 2.20 8.49
CA SER A 101 11.37 2.95 8.43
C SER A 101 10.77 2.89 7.03
N TYR A 102 9.55 3.38 6.88
CA TYR A 102 8.93 3.59 5.59
C TYR A 102 8.24 4.96 5.52
N LYS A 103 8.16 5.51 4.32
CA LYS A 103 7.44 6.73 4.01
C LYS A 103 6.18 6.41 3.22
N ILE A 104 5.03 6.95 3.65
CA ILE A 104 3.77 6.84 2.92
C ILE A 104 3.68 7.99 1.92
N HIS A 105 3.88 7.68 0.65
CA HIS A 105 3.91 8.66 -0.44
C HIS A 105 2.53 8.95 -1.01
N TRP A 106 1.57 8.02 -0.94
CA TRP A 106 0.20 8.25 -1.39
C TRP A 106 -0.78 7.33 -0.66
N GLY A 107 -2.05 7.73 -0.62
CA GLY A 107 -3.14 6.94 -0.05
C GLY A 107 -3.31 7.13 1.45
N LEU A 108 -4.20 6.33 2.05
CA LEU A 108 -4.70 6.51 3.42
C LEU A 108 -5.13 7.97 3.66
N SER A 109 -5.96 8.49 2.75
CA SER A 109 -6.32 9.92 2.65
C SER A 109 -6.93 10.48 3.94
N ASN A 110 -7.66 9.68 4.73
CA ASN A 110 -8.20 10.08 6.03
C ASN A 110 -7.31 9.65 7.21
N GLY A 111 -6.03 9.38 6.96
CA GLY A 111 -5.08 8.90 7.95
C GLY A 111 -5.11 7.38 8.15
N GLY A 112 -4.59 6.93 9.28
CA GLY A 112 -4.36 5.51 9.55
C GLY A 112 -2.99 5.01 9.06
N LEU A 113 -2.77 3.72 9.17
CA LEU A 113 -1.50 3.05 8.84
C LEU A 113 -1.73 1.92 7.83
N PRO A 114 -0.69 1.43 7.15
CA PRO A 114 -0.71 0.13 6.47
C PRO A 114 -1.26 -0.98 7.37
N THR A 115 -1.64 -2.12 6.77
CA THR A 115 -2.04 -3.33 7.50
C THR A 115 -1.17 -3.57 8.74
N SER A 116 -1.79 -3.94 9.87
CA SER A 116 -1.08 -4.26 11.11
C SER A 116 -0.09 -5.42 10.95
N GLU A 117 -0.25 -6.21 9.89
CA GLU A 117 0.59 -7.37 9.56
C GLU A 117 1.75 -7.01 8.62
N LEU A 118 2.02 -5.72 8.35
CA LEU A 118 3.05 -5.29 7.38
C LEU A 118 4.41 -5.93 7.64
N ALA A 119 4.83 -6.07 8.90
CA ALA A 119 6.09 -6.74 9.24
C ALA A 119 6.11 -8.22 8.84
N SER A 120 4.98 -8.92 8.91
CA SER A 120 4.84 -10.32 8.46
C SER A 120 4.83 -10.42 6.94
N HIS A 121 4.19 -9.47 6.24
CA HIS A 121 4.32 -9.37 4.78
C HIS A 121 5.79 -9.20 4.38
N PHE A 122 6.49 -8.24 4.99
CA PHE A 122 7.88 -7.94 4.67
C PHE A 122 8.84 -9.10 4.96
N GLN A 123 8.61 -9.90 6.00
CA GLN A 123 9.39 -11.12 6.24
C GLN A 123 9.17 -12.21 5.19
N SER A 124 8.04 -12.15 4.46
CA SER A 124 7.67 -13.16 3.46
C SER A 124 8.08 -12.78 2.04
N HIS A 125 8.33 -11.48 1.77
CA HIS A 125 8.90 -10.97 0.51
C HIS A 125 10.41 -11.21 0.47
#